data_AF-A0A967VUX8-F1
#
_entry.id   AF-A0A967VUX8-F1
#
_cell.length_a   1.000
_cell.length_b   1.000
_cell.length_c   1.000
_cell.angle_alpha   90.00
_cell.angle_beta   90.00
_cell.angle_gamma   90.00
#
_symmetry.space_group_name_H-M   'P 1'
#
loop_
_entity.id
_entity.type
_entity.pdbx_description
1 polymer ?
#
loop_
_entity_poly.entity_id
_entity_poly.type
_entity_poly.pdbx_seq_one_letter_code
_entity_poly.pdbx_strand_id
1 'polypeptide(L)'
;MGSKFKEFLQNLFGGENETNMPTGNKVEPISSSDHSQIPPLPPGLHVGKKTDVGRQRENNQDALYTITSFIHSNETIEPFGVFIVADGMGGYKGGEKASAIAIKIAANHILQ
;
A
#
# COMPACT_ATOMS: atom_id res chain seq x y z
N MET A 1 -11.16 -20.77 -2.75
CA MET A 1 -10.49 -19.62 -2.13
C MET A 1 -9.92 -18.63 -3.17
N GLY A 2 -10.53 -18.45 -4.35
CA GLY A 2 -9.88 -17.73 -5.46
C GLY A 2 -10.74 -16.66 -6.17
N SER A 3 -11.98 -16.44 -5.73
CA SER A 3 -12.91 -15.50 -6.38
C SER A 3 -12.78 -14.08 -5.82
N LYS A 4 -12.87 -13.92 -4.49
CA LYS A 4 -12.84 -12.60 -3.83
C LYS A 4 -11.53 -11.82 -4.04
N PHE A 5 -10.40 -12.51 -4.19
CA PHE A 5 -9.11 -11.86 -4.45
C PHE A 5 -8.99 -11.40 -5.91
N LYS A 6 -9.55 -12.15 -6.86
CA LYS A 6 -9.63 -11.72 -8.26
C LYS A 6 -10.58 -10.53 -8.42
N GLU A 7 -11.71 -10.55 -7.73
CA GLU A 7 -12.69 -9.46 -7.72
C GLU A 7 -12.11 -8.18 -7.09
N PHE A 8 -11.34 -8.33 -6.00
CA PHE A 8 -10.59 -7.21 -5.40
C PHE A 8 -9.55 -6.62 -6.37
N LEU A 9 -8.76 -7.46 -7.05
CA LEU A 9 -7.79 -6.99 -8.05
C LEU A 9 -8.46 -6.37 -9.28
N GLN A 10 -9.63 -6.88 -9.68
CA GLN A 10 -10.36 -6.38 -10.82
C GLN A 10 -11.01 -5.02 -10.53
N ASN A 11 -11.46 -4.77 -9.31
CA ASN A 11 -11.92 -3.45 -8.89
C ASN A 11 -10.76 -2.46 -8.67
N LEU A 12 -9.56 -2.96 -8.36
CA LEU A 12 -8.38 -2.14 -8.10
C LEU A 12 -7.63 -1.76 -9.39
N PHE A 13 -7.76 -2.55 -10.46
CA PHE A 13 -7.00 -2.38 -11.71
C PHE A 13 -7.84 -2.43 -13.00
N GLY A 14 -9.15 -2.69 -12.92
CA GLY A 14 -10.02 -2.82 -14.08
C GLY A 14 -10.65 -1.50 -14.50
N GLY A 15 -10.18 -0.96 -15.63
CA GLY A 15 -10.88 0.07 -16.39
C GLY A 15 -12.16 -0.46 -17.04
N GLU A 16 -13.06 0.48 -17.32
CA GLU A 16 -14.48 0.38 -17.68
C GLU A 16 -14.90 -0.76 -18.63
N ASN A 17 -15.99 -1.46 -18.28
CA ASN A 17 -16.80 -2.21 -19.24
C ASN A 17 -18.05 -1.39 -19.57
N GLU A 18 -18.10 -0.81 -20.76
CA GLU A 18 -19.32 -0.22 -21.33
C GLU A 18 -20.27 -1.33 -21.80
N THR A 19 -21.48 -1.36 -21.24
CA THR A 19 -22.64 -1.95 -21.90
C THR A 19 -23.31 -0.89 -22.78
N ASN A 20 -23.28 -1.11 -24.11
CA ASN A 20 -24.09 -0.45 -25.15
C ASN A 20 -25.57 -0.22 -24.70
N MET A 21 -26.33 0.81 -25.10
CA MET A 21 -26.20 1.83 -26.16
C MET A 21 -27.28 2.94 -25.95
N PRO A 22 -27.17 4.15 -26.55
CA PRO A 22 -27.67 4.28 -27.93
C PRO A 22 -26.84 5.19 -28.87
N THR A 23 -26.88 4.77 -30.14
CA THR A 23 -26.75 5.54 -31.39
C THR A 23 -25.50 6.38 -31.64
N GLY A 24 -24.59 5.75 -32.39
CA GLY A 24 -24.10 6.25 -33.68
C GLY A 24 -23.43 7.62 -33.68
N ASN A 25 -22.11 7.63 -33.64
CA ASN A 25 -21.27 8.37 -34.59
C ASN A 25 -19.85 7.80 -34.58
N LYS A 26 -19.24 7.82 -35.77
CA LYS A 26 -17.94 7.25 -36.18
C LYS A 26 -16.84 7.36 -35.11
N VAL A 27 -16.34 6.22 -34.63
CA VAL A 27 -15.21 6.16 -33.69
C VAL A 27 -13.93 6.58 -34.40
N GLU A 28 -13.33 7.70 -33.99
CA GLU A 28 -11.98 8.07 -34.40
C GLU A 28 -10.94 7.25 -33.61
N PRO A 29 -9.74 6.96 -34.16
CA PRO A 29 -8.74 6.18 -33.46
C PRO A 29 -8.30 6.94 -32.20
N ILE A 30 -8.40 6.28 -31.06
CA ILE A 30 -7.93 6.80 -29.77
C ILE A 30 -6.42 7.04 -29.91
N SER A 31 -6.02 8.32 -30.03
CA SER A 31 -4.60 8.68 -30.02
C SER A 31 -4.01 8.25 -28.68
N SER A 32 -2.91 7.52 -28.72
CA SER A 32 -2.19 6.92 -27.58
C SER A 32 -1.54 7.93 -26.60
N SER A 33 -2.10 9.14 -26.48
CA SER A 33 -1.62 10.23 -25.63
C SER A 33 -2.58 10.57 -24.48
N ASP A 34 -3.61 9.75 -24.22
CA ASP A 34 -4.51 9.98 -23.10
C ASP A 34 -3.88 9.44 -21.81
N HIS A 35 -2.92 10.19 -21.29
CA HIS A 35 -2.58 10.14 -19.87
C HIS A 35 -3.80 10.65 -19.11
N SER A 36 -4.77 9.76 -18.87
CA SER A 36 -5.89 10.00 -17.96
C SER A 36 -5.33 10.63 -16.68
N GLN A 37 -5.61 11.91 -16.51
CA GLN A 37 -5.00 12.71 -15.45
C GLN A 37 -5.52 12.18 -14.12
N ILE A 38 -4.70 11.36 -13.45
CA ILE A 38 -4.97 10.95 -12.08
C ILE A 38 -5.07 12.26 -11.29
N PRO A 39 -6.22 12.53 -10.62
CA PRO A 39 -6.37 13.76 -9.87
C PRO A 39 -5.23 13.87 -8.85
N PRO A 40 -4.65 15.06 -8.67
CA PRO A 40 -3.56 15.24 -7.73
C PRO A 40 -4.03 14.83 -6.34
N LEU A 41 -3.22 13.98 -5.71
CA LEU A 41 -3.50 13.47 -4.38
C LEU A 41 -3.51 14.63 -3.36
N PRO A 42 -4.41 14.60 -2.34
CA PRO A 42 -4.41 15.63 -1.31
C PRO A 42 -3.04 15.73 -0.60
N PRO A 43 -2.65 16.92 -0.12
CA PRO A 43 -1.41 17.10 0.63
C PRO A 43 -1.32 16.15 1.83
N GLY A 44 -0.18 15.48 1.99
CA GLY A 44 0.04 14.53 3.08
C GLY A 44 1.03 13.43 2.71
N LEU A 45 1.20 12.47 3.62
CA LEU A 45 2.00 11.26 3.37
C LEU A 45 1.12 10.16 2.80
N HIS A 46 1.41 9.75 1.56
CA HIS A 46 0.74 8.66 0.87
C HIS A 46 1.60 7.40 0.99
N VAL A 47 1.19 6.50 1.88
CA VAL A 47 2.06 5.40 2.31
C VAL A 47 1.47 4.05 1.90
N GLY A 48 2.19 3.36 1.04
CA GLY A 48 1.97 1.94 0.76
C GLY A 48 2.79 1.07 1.70
N LYS A 49 2.20 -0.02 2.17
CA LYS A 49 2.90 -1.05 2.95
C LYS A 49 2.53 -2.43 2.45
N LYS A 50 3.55 -3.27 2.28
CA LYS A 50 3.39 -4.65 1.82
C LYS A 50 4.49 -5.49 2.43
N THR A 51 4.16 -6.74 2.72
CA THR A 51 5.12 -7.78 3.06
C THR A 51 4.73 -9.06 2.32
N ASP A 52 5.70 -9.91 2.03
CA ASP A 52 5.51 -11.15 1.29
C ASP A 52 6.57 -12.15 1.75
N VAL A 53 6.21 -13.44 1.84
CA VAL A 53 7.17 -14.49 2.23
C VAL A 53 8.23 -14.75 1.15
N GLY A 54 7.94 -14.36 -0.10
CA GLY A 54 8.76 -14.66 -1.26
C GLY A 54 8.57 -16.09 -1.75
N ARG A 55 9.48 -16.54 -2.62
CA ARG A 55 9.34 -17.83 -3.32
C ARG A 55 10.04 -19.00 -2.64
N GLN A 56 10.98 -18.73 -1.74
CA GLN A 56 11.91 -19.74 -1.20
C GLN A 56 11.74 -20.03 0.29
N ARG A 57 11.11 -19.13 1.05
CA ARG A 57 10.93 -19.31 2.49
C ARG A 57 9.57 -19.91 2.80
N GLU A 58 9.50 -20.67 3.89
CA GLU A 58 8.24 -21.21 4.41
C GLU A 58 7.49 -20.17 5.27
N ASN A 59 8.25 -19.31 5.97
CA ASN A 59 7.71 -18.30 6.86
C ASN A 59 8.28 -16.93 6.53
N ASN A 60 7.42 -15.91 6.61
CA ASN A 60 7.83 -14.52 6.52
C ASN A 60 8.41 -14.07 7.85
N GLN A 61 9.66 -13.63 7.85
CA GLN A 61 10.35 -13.14 9.04
C GLN A 61 10.46 -11.60 9.06
N ASP A 62 9.86 -10.94 8.07
CA ASP A 62 9.75 -9.49 8.02
C ASP A 62 8.56 -9.03 8.87
N ALA A 63 8.74 -7.92 9.59
CA ALA A 63 7.69 -7.24 10.33
C ALA A 63 7.69 -5.75 9.99
N LEU A 64 6.52 -5.14 9.93
CA LEU A 64 6.36 -3.71 9.66
C LEU A 64 5.40 -3.04 10.66
N TYR A 65 5.70 -1.80 11.01
CA TYR A 65 4.83 -0.91 11.77
C TYR A 65 4.75 0.44 11.06
N THR A 66 3.55 0.99 10.92
CA THR A 66 3.33 2.27 10.25
C THR A 66 2.27 3.07 11.00
N ILE A 67 2.58 4.31 11.32
CA ILE A 67 1.60 5.31 11.75
C ILE A 67 1.81 6.57 10.90
N THR A 68 0.71 7.17 10.48
CA THR A 68 0.70 8.49 9.83
C THR A 68 -0.21 9.39 10.63
N SER A 69 0.14 10.66 10.74
CA SER A 69 -0.60 11.69 11.45
C SER A 69 -0.31 13.04 10.82
N PHE A 70 -0.92 14.08 11.36
CA PHE A 70 -0.58 15.45 11.09
C PHE A 70 -0.19 16.13 12.39
N ILE A 71 0.87 16.91 12.35
CA ILE A 71 1.20 17.90 13.39
C ILE A 71 0.50 19.17 12.94
N HIS A 72 -0.36 19.70 13.81
CA HIS A 72 -1.04 20.96 13.58
C HIS A 72 -0.49 22.00 14.53
N SER A 73 0.15 23.03 13.99
CA SER A 73 0.60 24.23 14.71
C SER A 73 -0.09 25.47 14.13
N ASN A 74 -0.10 26.59 14.86
CA ASN A 74 -0.88 27.81 14.59
C ASN A 74 -1.22 28.11 13.12
N GLU A 75 -0.27 27.98 12.19
CA GLU A 75 -0.46 28.27 10.76
C GLU A 75 -0.05 27.12 9.83
N THR A 76 0.32 25.97 10.38
CA THR A 76 0.93 24.88 9.61
C THR A 76 0.34 23.52 9.94
N ILE A 77 0.13 22.74 8.88
CA ILE A 77 -0.28 21.34 8.95
C ILE A 77 0.85 20.54 8.31
N GLU A 78 1.71 19.97 9.14
CA GLU A 78 2.81 19.12 8.69
C GLU A 78 2.42 17.64 8.78
N PRO A 79 2.47 16.87 7.68
CA PRO A 79 2.28 15.44 7.77
C PRO A 79 3.47 14.80 8.52
N PHE A 80 3.16 13.87 9.40
CA PHE A 80 4.11 13.14 10.22
C PHE A 80 3.86 11.63 10.08
N GLY A 81 4.91 10.82 10.21
CA GLY A 81 4.74 9.38 10.28
C GLY A 81 5.94 8.67 10.86
N VAL A 82 5.68 7.52 11.48
CA VAL A 82 6.71 6.58 11.94
C VAL A 82 6.56 5.30 11.14
N PHE A 83 7.63 4.90 10.48
CA PHE A 83 7.70 3.71 9.64
C PHE A 83 8.85 2.85 10.11
N ILE A 84 8.54 1.63 10.56
CA ILE A 84 9.51 0.68 11.10
C ILE A 84 9.43 -0.59 10.27
N VAL A 85 10.58 -1.10 9.86
CA VAL A 85 10.74 -2.40 9.22
C VAL A 85 11.79 -3.18 9.99
N ALA A 86 11.52 -4.44 10.27
CA ALA A 86 12.47 -5.36 10.88
C ALA A 86 12.53 -6.66 10.09
N ASP A 87 13.73 -7.11 9.74
CA ASP A 87 14.01 -8.41 9.14
C ASP A 87 14.51 -9.36 10.25
N GLY A 88 13.77 -10.44 10.48
CA GLY A 88 14.15 -11.47 11.41
C GLY A 88 15.23 -12.36 10.81
N MET A 89 16.41 -12.40 11.40
CA MET A 89 17.53 -13.20 10.88
C MET A 89 17.14 -14.67 10.68
N GLY A 90 17.21 -15.14 9.42
CA GLY A 90 17.00 -16.53 9.05
C GLY A 90 18.08 -17.47 9.61
N GLY A 91 17.76 -18.75 9.70
CA GLY A 91 18.69 -19.78 10.21
C GLY A 91 18.71 -19.93 11.74
N TYR A 92 18.07 -19.02 12.48
CA TYR A 92 17.82 -19.17 13.92
C TYR A 92 16.33 -19.39 14.21
N LYS A 93 16.01 -20.15 15.26
CA LYS A 93 14.61 -20.38 15.64
C LYS A 93 13.98 -19.07 16.11
N GLY A 94 12.86 -18.68 15.51
CA GLY A 94 12.04 -17.57 15.99
C GLY A 94 12.34 -16.20 15.36
N GLY A 95 12.93 -16.14 14.15
CA GLY A 95 13.14 -14.88 13.44
C GLY A 95 11.87 -14.04 13.28
N GLU A 96 10.73 -14.68 13.03
CA GLU A 96 9.40 -14.04 12.96
C GLU A 96 8.97 -13.41 14.29
N LYS A 97 9.33 -14.05 15.41
CA LYS A 97 9.04 -13.53 16.75
C LYS A 97 9.98 -12.39 17.10
N ALA A 98 11.25 -12.51 16.71
CA ALA A 98 12.27 -11.49 16.96
C ALA A 98 11.92 -10.18 16.23
N SER A 99 11.62 -10.23 14.93
CA SER A 99 11.22 -9.04 14.16
C SER A 99 9.93 -8.42 14.69
N ALA A 100 8.94 -9.23 15.08
CA ALA A 100 7.70 -8.75 15.70
C ALA A 100 7.94 -8.05 17.05
N ILE A 101 8.87 -8.55 17.88
CA ILE A 101 9.25 -7.90 19.14
C ILE A 101 10.00 -6.60 18.87
N ALA A 102 10.92 -6.59 17.91
CA ALA A 102 11.71 -5.42 17.55
C ALA A 102 10.82 -4.23 17.18
N ILE A 103 9.84 -4.43 16.28
CA ILE A 103 8.94 -3.33 15.88
C ILE A 103 8.08 -2.84 17.05
N LYS A 104 7.64 -3.73 17.95
CA LYS A 104 6.81 -3.37 19.11
C LYS A 104 7.58 -2.54 20.12
N ILE A 105 8.80 -2.97 20.46
CA ILE A 105 9.64 -2.25 21.41
C ILE A 105 10.05 -0.89 20.83
N ALA A 106 10.46 -0.84 19.56
CA ALA A 106 10.82 0.41 18.90
C ALA A 106 9.62 1.38 18.83
N ALA A 107 8.45 0.90 18.40
CA ALA A 107 7.24 1.74 18.36
C ALA A 107 6.86 2.25 19.74
N ASN A 108 6.86 1.39 20.76
CA ASN A 108 6.56 1.79 22.14
C ASN A 108 7.55 2.83 22.65
N HIS A 109 8.85 2.66 22.37
CA HIS A 109 9.86 3.61 22.82
C HIS A 109 9.74 4.98 22.14
N ILE A 110 9.34 5.02 20.88
CA ILE A 110 9.16 6.27 20.12
C ILE A 110 7.87 7.02 20.52
N LEU A 111 6.82 6.28 20.92
CA LEU A 111 5.48 6.84 21.16
C LEU A 111 5.15 7.08 22.64
N GLN A 112 6.03 6.70 23.56
CA GLN A 112 5.92 6.98 25.00
C GLN A 112 6.56 8.33 25.34
#